data_AF-A0A7C7P4Y2-F1
#
_entry.id   AF-A0A7C7P4Y2-F1
#
_cell.length_a   1.000
_cell.length_b   1.000
_cell.length_c   1.000
_cell.angle_alpha   90.00
_cell.angle_beta   90.00
_cell.angle_gamma   90.00
#
_symmetry.space_group_name_H-M   'P 1'
#
loop_
_entity.id
_entity.type
_entity.pdbx_description
1 polymer ?
#
loop_
_entity_poly.entity_id
_entity_poly.type
_entity_poly.pdbx_seq_one_letter_code
_entity_poly.pdbx_strand_id
1 'polypeptide(L)'
;MNNFIESIIKRDPAARNKINVILAYPGVKAVFFHFIAHKLWELKIYLIARIISQFSRFLTGIEIHPAAKIGKNLFIDHGMGVVIGE
;
A
#
# COMPACT_ATOMS: atom_id res chain seq x y z
N MET A 1 6.24 -7.72 6.57
CA MET A 1 6.21 -6.29 6.94
C MET A 1 7.56 -5.73 7.38
N ASN A 2 8.29 -6.36 8.31
CA ASN A 2 9.53 -5.77 8.87
C ASN A 2 10.58 -5.39 7.81
N ASN A 3 10.91 -6.31 6.90
CA ASN A 3 11.88 -6.04 5.82
C ASN A 3 11.44 -4.90 4.89
N PHE A 4 10.12 -4.73 4.71
CA PHE A 4 9.55 -3.64 3.92
C PHE A 4 9.75 -2.29 4.61
N ILE A 5 9.39 -2.18 5.90
CA ILE A 5 9.56 -0.95 6.67
C ILE A 5 11.05 -0.56 6.79
N GLU A 6 11.92 -1.52 7.01
CA GLU A 6 13.38 -1.28 7.06
C GLU A 6 13.92 -0.81 5.71
N SER A 7 13.40 -1.36 4.62
CA SER A 7 13.76 -0.91 3.27
C SER A 7 13.29 0.53 3.00
N ILE A 8 12.19 0.98 3.58
CA ILE A 8 11.74 2.38 3.48
C ILE A 8 12.65 3.30 4.29
N ILE A 9 12.94 2.95 5.54
CA ILE A 9 13.81 3.74 6.43
C ILE A 9 15.20 3.95 5.81
N LYS A 10 15.70 2.97 5.05
CA LYS A 10 16.99 3.09 4.34
C LYS A 10 16.93 3.96 3.08
N ARG A 11 15.76 4.11 2.46
CA ARG A 11 15.59 4.81 1.18
C ARG A 11 15.10 6.25 1.33
N ASP A 12 14.38 6.55 2.41
CA ASP A 12 13.87 7.89 2.68
C ASP A 12 14.58 8.52 3.90
N PRO A 13 15.38 9.58 3.70
CA PRO A 13 16.02 10.32 4.79
C PRO A 13 15.04 10.92 5.80
N ALA A 14 13.78 11.17 5.43
CA ALA A 14 12.75 11.71 6.32
C ALA A 14 12.14 10.64 7.27
N ALA A 15 12.41 9.36 7.02
CA ALA A 15 11.89 8.24 7.81
C ALA A 15 12.64 8.09 9.14
N ARG A 16 12.20 8.81 10.16
CA ARG A 16 12.88 8.88 11.47
C ARG A 16 12.85 7.58 12.27
N ASN A 17 11.74 6.86 12.24
CA ASN A 17 11.57 5.60 12.97
C ASN A 17 10.39 4.76 12.42
N LYS A 18 10.34 3.48 12.81
CA LYS A 18 9.31 2.52 12.35
C LYS A 18 7.89 2.99 12.65
N ILE A 19 7.64 3.59 13.81
CA ILE A 19 6.30 4.05 14.22
C ILE A 19 5.83 5.18 13.31
N ASN A 20 6.69 6.17 13.05
CA ASN A 20 6.40 7.27 12.14
C ASN A 20 6.08 6.76 10.73
N VAL A 21 6.87 5.81 10.21
CA VAL A 21 6.63 5.22 8.89
C VAL A 21 5.27 4.49 8.83
N ILE A 22 4.94 3.69 9.84
CA ILE A 22 3.66 2.95 9.88
C ILE A 22 2.46 3.90 9.98
N LEU A 23 2.54 4.93 10.82
CA LEU A 23 1.40 5.79 11.11
C LEU A 23 1.22 6.94 10.11
N ALA A 24 2.30 7.46 9.53
CA ALA A 24 2.25 8.68 8.73
C ALA A 24 2.40 8.46 7.22
N TYR A 25 2.96 7.34 6.75
CA TYR A 25 3.29 7.20 5.32
C TYR A 25 2.10 6.67 4.52
N PRO A 26 1.56 7.45 3.57
CA PRO A 26 0.41 7.04 2.76
C PRO A 26 0.74 5.81 1.90
N GLY A 27 1.95 5.73 1.34
CA GLY A 27 2.39 4.57 0.56
C GLY A 27 2.45 3.27 1.35
N VAL A 28 2.85 3.33 2.63
CA VAL A 28 2.86 2.16 3.52
C VAL A 28 1.44 1.68 3.77
N LYS A 29 0.51 2.60 4.06
CA LYS A 29 -0.91 2.29 4.24
C LYS A 29 -1.51 1.69 2.96
N ALA A 30 -1.21 2.27 1.80
CA ALA A 30 -1.73 1.79 0.53
C ALA A 30 -1.25 0.37 0.19
N VAL A 31 0.04 0.09 0.37
CA VAL A 31 0.60 -1.25 0.20
C VAL A 31 -0.03 -2.24 1.19
N PHE A 32 -0.23 -1.85 2.45
CA PHE A 32 -0.90 -2.69 3.45
C PHE A 32 -2.34 -3.05 3.06
N PHE A 33 -3.15 -2.06 2.68
CA PHE A 33 -4.52 -2.34 2.23
C PHE A 33 -4.54 -3.17 0.95
N HIS A 34 -3.61 -2.94 0.03
CA HIS A 34 -3.48 -3.77 -1.17
C HIS A 34 -3.17 -5.23 -0.81
N PHE A 35 -2.30 -5.51 0.17
CA PHE A 35 -2.06 -6.90 0.60
C PHE A 35 -3.36 -7.60 1.05
N ILE A 36 -4.25 -6.90 1.77
CA ILE A 36 -5.55 -7.43 2.19
C ILE A 36 -6.47 -7.60 0.98
N ALA A 37 -6.60 -6.55 0.15
CA ALA A 37 -7.47 -6.56 -1.02
C ALA A 37 -7.05 -7.64 -2.03
N HIS A 38 -5.75 -7.82 -2.27
CA HIS A 38 -5.19 -8.83 -3.15
C HIS A 38 -5.51 -10.23 -2.66
N LYS A 39 -5.39 -10.49 -1.35
CA LYS A 39 -5.77 -11.79 -0.77
C LYS A 39 -7.27 -12.08 -0.95
N LEU A 40 -8.13 -11.10 -0.74
CA LEU A 40 -9.56 -11.25 -1.01
C LEU A 40 -9.86 -11.48 -2.50
N TRP A 41 -9.11 -10.82 -3.38
CA TRP A 41 -9.21 -11.01 -4.83
C TRP A 41 -8.82 -12.42 -5.24
N GLU A 42 -7.72 -12.96 -4.72
CA GLU A 42 -7.30 -14.35 -4.93
C GLU A 42 -8.35 -15.36 -4.43
N LEU A 43 -9.08 -15.02 -3.35
CA LEU A 43 -10.21 -15.80 -2.83
C LEU A 43 -11.53 -15.58 -3.59
N LYS A 44 -11.51 -14.84 -4.70
CA LYS A 44 -12.67 -14.49 -5.54
C LYS A 44 -13.74 -13.63 -4.83
N ILE A 45 -13.37 -12.96 -3.74
CA ILE A 45 -14.25 -12.03 -3.00
C ILE A 45 -14.07 -10.61 -3.57
N TYR A 46 -14.45 -10.43 -4.84
CA TYR A 46 -14.08 -9.26 -5.63
C TYR A 46 -14.68 -7.94 -5.12
N LEU A 47 -15.94 -7.97 -4.66
CA LEU A 47 -16.62 -6.75 -4.19
C LEU A 47 -15.90 -6.17 -2.96
N ILE A 48 -15.60 -7.01 -1.96
CA ILE A 48 -14.90 -6.55 -0.75
C ILE A 48 -13.47 -6.12 -1.08
N ALA A 49 -12.78 -6.84 -1.97
CA ALA A 49 -11.46 -6.45 -2.45
C ALA A 49 -11.46 -5.05 -3.08
N ARG A 50 -12.45 -4.74 -3.95
CA ARG A 50 -12.59 -3.41 -4.56
C ARG A 50 -12.99 -2.34 -3.54
N ILE A 51 -13.86 -2.65 -2.58
CA ILE A 51 -14.21 -1.71 -1.49
C ILE A 51 -12.95 -1.33 -0.69
N ILE A 52 -12.11 -2.32 -0.32
CA ILE A 52 -10.85 -2.05 0.40
C ILE A 52 -9.89 -1.21 -0.46
N SER A 53 -9.77 -1.52 -1.76
CA SER A 53 -8.94 -0.74 -2.69
C SER A 53 -9.40 0.72 -2.79
N GLN A 54 -10.71 0.97 -2.90
CA GLN A 54 -11.25 2.33 -2.94
C GLN A 54 -11.16 3.05 -1.59
N PHE A 55 -11.34 2.33 -0.48
CA PHE A 55 -11.10 2.87 0.86
C PHE A 55 -9.64 3.30 1.05
N SER A 56 -8.69 2.49 0.57
CA SER A 56 -7.27 2.85 0.54
C SER A 56 -7.03 4.13 -0.28
N ARG A 57 -7.62 4.23 -1.48
CA ARG A 57 -7.54 5.43 -2.31
C ARG A 57 -8.08 6.65 -1.59
N PHE A 58 -9.22 6.53 -0.91
CA PHE A 58 -9.81 7.63 -0.14
C PHE A 58 -8.88 8.12 0.97
N LEU A 59 -8.24 7.21 1.71
CA LEU A 59 -7.35 7.57 2.82
C LEU A 59 -5.98 8.11 2.38
N THR A 60 -5.47 7.68 1.23
CA THR A 60 -4.06 7.87 0.86
C THR A 60 -3.84 8.63 -0.45
N GLY A 61 -4.88 8.76 -1.27
CA GLY A 61 -4.77 9.26 -2.64
C GLY A 61 -4.14 8.26 -3.63
N ILE A 62 -3.81 7.04 -3.18
CA ILE A 62 -3.16 6.00 -3.99
C ILE A 62 -4.17 4.90 -4.32
N GLU A 63 -4.41 4.66 -5.60
CA GLU A 63 -5.19 3.53 -6.08
C GLU A 63 -4.28 2.38 -6.49
N ILE A 64 -4.48 1.20 -5.88
CA ILE A 64 -3.86 -0.05 -6.33
C ILE A 64 -4.99 -1.03 -6.57
N HIS A 65 -5.13 -1.50 -7.82
CA HIS A 65 -6.13 -2.50 -8.15
C HIS A 65 -5.87 -3.80 -7.35
N PRO A 66 -6.89 -4.49 -6.83
CA PRO A 66 -6.67 -5.72 -6.07
C PRO A 66 -5.98 -6.83 -6.87
N ALA A 67 -6.18 -6.89 -8.18
CA ALA A 67 -5.52 -7.88 -9.04
C ALA A 67 -4.03 -7.60 -9.30
N ALA A 68 -3.58 -6.35 -9.06
CA ALA A 68 -2.23 -5.92 -9.37
C ALA A 68 -1.21 -6.81 -8.65
N LYS A 69 -0.19 -7.27 -9.38
CA LYS A 69 0.92 -8.03 -8.80
C LYS A 69 2.08 -7.08 -8.50
N ILE A 70 2.24 -6.74 -7.22
CA ILE A 70 3.35 -5.89 -6.77
C ILE A 70 4.53 -6.70 -6.24
N GLY A 71 5.75 -6.24 -6.52
CA GLY A 71 6.98 -6.85 -6.02
C GLY A 71 7.19 -6.64 -4.52
N LYS A 72 8.15 -7.39 -3.96
CA LYS A 72 8.59 -7.18 -2.58
C LYS A 72 9.19 -5.78 -2.43
N ASN A 73 8.86 -5.12 -1.32
CA ASN A 73 9.39 -3.79 -0.96
C ASN A 73 9.04 -2.65 -1.94
N LEU A 74 7.90 -2.74 -2.65
CA LEU A 74 7.34 -1.60 -3.38
C LEU A 74 7.21 -0.39 -2.43
N PHE A 75 7.92 0.69 -2.74
CA PHE A 75 7.86 1.94 -1.98
C PHE A 75 7.21 3.01 -2.84
N ILE A 76 6.17 3.64 -2.30
CA ILE A 76 5.48 4.77 -2.89
C ILE A 76 5.69 5.94 -1.95
N ASP A 77 6.46 6.93 -2.37
CA ASP A 77 6.72 8.13 -1.60
C ASP A 77 5.75 9.24 -1.99
N HIS A 78 5.21 9.97 -1.00
CA HIS A 78 4.09 10.92 -1.11
C HIS A 78 2.78 10.36 -1.67
N GLY A 79 2.77 9.88 -2.91
CA GLY A 79 1.77 8.97 -3.48
C GLY A 79 0.43 9.56 -3.94
N MET A 80 0.11 10.82 -3.65
CA MET A 80 -1.15 11.43 -4.10
C MET A 80 -1.29 11.34 -5.64
N GLY A 81 -2.39 10.76 -6.12
CA GLY A 81 -2.70 10.63 -7.55
C GLY A 81 -2.09 9.41 -8.24
N VAL A 82 -1.35 8.55 -7.52
CA VAL A 82 -0.83 7.30 -8.07
C VAL A 82 -1.98 6.33 -8.35
N VAL A 83 -1.96 5.72 -9.55
CA VAL A 83 -2.90 4.67 -9.96
C VAL A 83 -2.12 3.49 -10.53
N ILE A 84 -2.33 2.31 -9.96
CA ILE A 84 -1.81 1.03 -10.45
C ILE A 84 -3.00 0.16 -10.86
N GLY A 85 -3.09 -0.14 -12.16
CA GLY A 85 -4.15 -0.95 -12.76
C GLY A 85 -4.09 -2.43 -12.42
N GLU A 86 -5.03 -3.20 -12.98
CA GLU A 86 -5.08 -4.67 -12.89
C GLU A 86 -3.81 -5.35 -13.43
#